data_AF-A0A1Q3ZFH8-F1
#
_entry.id   AF-A0A1Q3ZFH8-F1
#
_cell.length_a   1.000
_cell.length_b   1.000
_cell.length_c   1.000
_cell.angle_alpha   90.00
_cell.angle_beta   90.00
_cell.angle_gamma   90.00
#
_symmetry.space_group_name_H-M   'P 1'
#
loop_
_entity.id
_entity.type
_entity.pdbx_description
1 polymer ?
#
loop_
_entity_poly.entity_id
_entity_poly.type
_entity_poly.pdbx_seq_one_letter_code
_entity_poly.pdbx_strand_id
1 'polypeptide(L)'
;MESTAFNISEEEKTDISGVFPTTRPGALEAEVVRFQNNKEKWIAFIGLIDGRPYEIFTGLLDDEDGIAIPRWVNNGTIIKGREADGSSRYDFQYKNTRGYKTTIEGLSQKFNPEYWNYAKLISGTLRYGMPIDKVVELINSLQLEGNINTWKNGVARALKRYIPGCEEESEE
;
A
#
# COMPACT_ATOMS: atom_id res chain seq x y z
N MET A 1 4.69 -20.97 -53.04
CA MET A 1 4.71 -21.54 -51.68
C MET A 1 5.32 -20.49 -50.77
N GLU A 2 4.67 -20.28 -49.64
CA GLU A 2 4.56 -19.03 -48.88
C GLU A 2 5.86 -18.39 -48.40
N SER A 3 5.92 -17.07 -48.52
CA SER A 3 6.83 -16.20 -47.78
C SER A 3 6.25 -15.92 -46.39
N THR A 4 6.82 -16.53 -45.35
CA THR A 4 6.45 -16.26 -43.96
C THR A 4 7.11 -14.95 -43.50
N ALA A 5 6.34 -13.85 -43.52
CA ALA A 5 6.69 -12.63 -42.83
C ALA A 5 6.42 -12.82 -41.33
N PHE A 6 7.47 -12.75 -40.52
CA PHE A 6 7.40 -12.84 -39.06
C PHE A 6 7.04 -11.44 -38.51
N ASN A 7 5.76 -11.16 -38.34
CA ASN A 7 5.29 -9.97 -37.63
C ASN A 7 5.45 -10.20 -36.13
N ILE A 8 6.46 -9.57 -35.52
CA ILE A 8 6.56 -9.44 -34.07
C ILE A 8 5.75 -8.21 -33.69
N SER A 9 4.70 -8.48 -32.93
CA SER A 9 3.70 -7.56 -32.39
C SER A 9 4.33 -6.36 -31.68
N GLU A 10 3.80 -5.18 -31.99
CA GLU A 10 4.03 -3.91 -31.32
C GLU A 10 3.84 -4.06 -29.80
N GLU A 11 4.81 -3.57 -29.02
CA GLU A 11 4.68 -3.36 -27.58
C GLU A 11 3.47 -2.46 -27.32
N GLU A 12 2.48 -2.98 -26.59
CA GLU A 12 1.43 -2.18 -25.99
C GLU A 12 2.07 -1.14 -25.06
N LYS A 13 2.22 0.08 -25.57
CA LYS A 13 2.32 1.28 -24.72
C LYS A 13 1.05 1.36 -23.89
N THR A 14 1.11 0.90 -22.65
CA THR A 14 0.05 1.07 -21.67
C THR A 14 -0.18 2.57 -21.47
N ASP A 15 -1.29 3.04 -22.03
CA ASP A 15 -1.78 4.40 -21.88
C ASP A 15 -1.93 4.74 -20.38
N ILE A 16 -1.23 5.78 -19.95
CA ILE A 16 -1.05 6.19 -18.55
C ILE A 16 -2.24 7.04 -18.06
N SER A 17 -3.44 6.76 -18.57
CA SER A 17 -4.66 7.53 -18.30
C SER A 17 -5.71 6.76 -17.47
N GLY A 18 -5.36 5.57 -16.96
CA GLY A 18 -6.31 4.64 -16.37
C GLY A 18 -6.78 5.02 -14.97
N VAL A 19 -7.95 5.68 -14.90
CA VAL A 19 -8.79 5.77 -13.70
C VAL A 19 -8.95 4.37 -13.10
N PHE A 20 -8.69 4.22 -11.80
CA PHE A 20 -8.88 2.94 -11.12
C PHE A 20 -10.34 2.45 -11.22
N PRO A 21 -10.60 1.13 -11.12
CA PRO A 21 -11.96 0.62 -11.13
C PRO A 21 -12.80 1.28 -10.04
N THR A 22 -14.03 1.65 -10.40
CA THR A 22 -15.00 2.27 -9.48
C THR A 22 -15.36 1.35 -8.31
N THR A 23 -15.30 0.03 -8.54
CA THR A 23 -15.50 -0.98 -7.50
C THR A 23 -14.16 -1.53 -7.04
N ARG A 24 -13.91 -1.49 -5.73
CA ARG A 24 -12.71 -2.10 -5.13
C ARG A 24 -12.72 -3.62 -5.38
N PRO A 25 -11.64 -4.20 -5.96
CA PRO A 25 -11.47 -5.65 -6.06
C PRO A 25 -11.58 -6.35 -4.70
N GLY A 26 -12.01 -7.62 -4.69
CA GLY A 26 -12.12 -8.40 -3.44
C GLY A 26 -10.76 -8.65 -2.77
N ALA A 27 -9.72 -8.79 -3.58
CA ALA A 27 -8.33 -8.97 -3.16
C ALA A 27 -7.43 -8.02 -3.95
N LEU A 28 -6.39 -7.50 -3.31
CA LEU A 28 -5.36 -6.67 -3.93
C LEU A 28 -3.99 -7.25 -3.62
N GLU A 29 -3.10 -7.28 -4.60
CA GLU A 29 -1.68 -7.48 -4.31
C GLU A 29 -1.20 -6.35 -3.41
N ALA A 30 -0.26 -6.64 -2.53
CA ALA A 30 0.21 -5.65 -1.58
C ALA A 30 1.69 -5.79 -1.26
N GLU A 31 2.32 -4.63 -1.06
CA GLU A 31 3.67 -4.50 -0.56
C GLU A 31 3.68 -4.02 0.90
N VAL A 32 4.68 -4.47 1.65
CA VAL A 32 4.85 -4.14 3.07
C VAL A 32 6.11 -3.29 3.22
N VAL A 33 5.90 -2.02 3.54
CA VAL A 33 6.97 -1.07 3.80
C VAL A 33 7.09 -0.86 5.30
N ARG A 34 8.29 -1.05 5.85
CA ARG A 34 8.59 -0.79 7.26
C ARG A 34 9.50 0.42 7.31
N PHE A 35 9.23 1.33 8.23
CA PHE A 35 10.06 2.50 8.43
C PHE A 35 10.14 2.84 9.91
N GLN A 36 11.27 3.43 10.29
CA GLN A 36 11.49 3.93 11.63
C GLN A 36 11.57 5.45 11.57
N ASN A 37 10.96 6.10 12.56
CA ASN A 37 11.12 7.53 12.76
C ASN A 37 11.39 7.77 14.26
N ASN A 38 12.57 8.32 14.57
CA ASN A 38 13.09 8.37 15.93
C ASN A 38 13.09 6.97 16.60
N LYS A 39 12.30 6.80 17.66
CA LYS A 39 12.16 5.53 18.39
C LYS A 39 10.96 4.71 17.94
N GLU A 40 10.07 5.29 17.14
CA GLU A 40 8.83 4.65 16.72
C GLU A 40 9.06 3.85 15.44
N LYS A 41 8.63 2.60 15.46
CA LYS A 41 8.62 1.73 14.28
C LYS A 41 7.23 1.72 13.71
N TRP A 42 7.15 1.78 12.40
CA TRP A 42 5.91 1.87 11.66
C TRP A 42 5.90 0.84 10.54
N ILE A 43 4.70 0.48 10.14
CA ILE A 43 4.45 -0.40 9.01
C ILE A 43 3.36 0.20 8.13
N ALA A 44 3.52 0.02 6.81
CA ALA A 44 2.56 0.36 5.80
C ALA A 44 2.33 -0.84 4.88
N PHE A 45 1.07 -1.16 4.62
CA PHE A 45 0.62 -2.14 3.64
C PHE A 45 0.02 -1.34 2.49
N ILE A 46 0.65 -1.42 1.33
CA ILE A 46 0.26 -0.66 0.13
C ILE A 46 -0.42 -1.64 -0.81
N GLY A 47 -1.73 -1.50 -0.98
CA GLY A 47 -2.50 -2.27 -1.95
C GLY A 47 -2.28 -1.71 -3.34
N LEU A 48 -2.03 -2.60 -4.30
CA LEU A 48 -1.67 -2.26 -5.68
C LEU A 48 -2.76 -2.74 -6.65
N ILE A 49 -2.95 -1.97 -7.71
CA ILE A 49 -3.64 -2.40 -8.94
C ILE A 49 -2.68 -2.11 -10.08
N ASP A 50 -2.31 -3.16 -10.83
CA ASP A 50 -1.35 -3.08 -11.95
C ASP A 50 -0.04 -2.37 -11.56
N GLY A 51 0.51 -2.73 -10.39
CA GLY A 51 1.73 -2.14 -9.85
C GLY A 51 1.60 -0.70 -9.33
N ARG A 52 0.42 -0.07 -9.40
CA ARG A 52 0.17 1.29 -8.93
C ARG A 52 -0.50 1.31 -7.56
N PRO A 53 -0.08 2.20 -6.62
CA PRO A 53 -0.73 2.35 -5.32
C PRO A 53 -2.21 2.71 -5.46
N TYR A 54 -3.06 1.85 -4.91
CA TYR A 54 -4.51 2.00 -4.89
C TYR A 54 -5.02 2.37 -3.50
N GLU A 55 -4.46 1.75 -2.45
CA GLU A 55 -4.83 2.02 -1.06
C GLU A 55 -3.63 1.79 -0.12
N ILE A 56 -3.72 2.34 1.08
CA ILE A 56 -2.69 2.19 2.10
C ILE A 56 -3.32 1.96 3.47
N PHE A 57 -2.74 1.02 4.21
CA PHE A 57 -3.02 0.78 5.62
C PHE A 57 -1.74 0.94 6.40
N THR A 58 -1.75 1.69 7.49
CA THR A 58 -0.51 1.99 8.21
C THR A 58 -0.77 2.27 9.67
N GLY A 59 0.21 1.93 10.50
CA GLY A 59 0.25 2.27 11.90
C GLY A 59 1.52 1.80 12.57
N LEU A 60 1.53 1.87 13.90
CA LEU A 60 2.68 1.51 14.72
C LEU A 60 2.96 0.00 14.63
N LEU A 61 4.24 -0.32 14.53
CA LEU A 61 4.76 -1.66 14.68
C LEU A 61 5.18 -1.82 16.14
N ASP A 62 4.20 -2.07 17.00
CA ASP A 62 4.39 -2.38 18.42
C ASP A 62 4.21 -3.88 18.66
N ASP A 63 4.93 -4.43 19.64
CA ASP A 63 4.93 -5.85 19.97
C ASP A 63 3.70 -6.24 20.83
N GLU A 64 3.04 -5.29 21.51
CA GLU A 64 1.84 -5.54 22.34
C GLU A 64 0.53 -5.42 21.54
N ASP A 65 0.27 -4.29 20.88
CA ASP A 65 -0.99 -4.02 20.17
C ASP A 65 -0.85 -3.98 18.63
N GLY A 66 0.37 -4.08 18.10
CA GLY A 66 0.66 -3.94 16.68
C GLY A 66 0.50 -5.21 15.85
N ILE A 67 1.02 -5.15 14.62
CA ILE A 67 0.96 -6.28 13.68
C ILE A 67 2.24 -7.11 13.79
N ALA A 68 2.13 -8.28 14.42
CA ALA A 68 3.20 -9.28 14.46
C ALA A 68 3.37 -9.95 13.08
N ILE A 69 4.26 -9.39 12.27
CA ILE A 69 4.61 -9.93 10.95
C ILE A 69 6.13 -10.17 10.86
N PRO A 70 6.59 -11.34 10.40
CA PRO A 70 8.02 -11.59 10.24
C PRO A 70 8.68 -10.56 9.31
N ARG A 71 9.90 -10.13 9.65
CA ARG A 71 10.62 -9.07 8.91
C ARG A 71 10.86 -9.39 7.44
N TRP A 72 10.97 -10.66 7.08
CA TRP A 72 11.22 -11.10 5.71
C TRP A 72 9.97 -11.03 4.82
N VAL A 73 8.77 -10.81 5.39
CA VAL A 73 7.54 -10.69 4.61
C VAL A 73 7.43 -9.27 4.06
N ASN A 74 7.63 -9.11 2.76
CA ASN A 74 7.58 -7.82 2.06
C ASN A 74 6.41 -7.70 1.08
N ASN A 75 5.70 -8.80 0.83
CA ASN A 75 4.57 -8.84 -0.08
C ASN A 75 3.48 -9.77 0.44
N GLY A 76 2.27 -9.61 -0.11
CA GLY A 76 1.13 -10.42 0.20
C GLY A 76 -0.12 -9.95 -0.53
N THR A 77 -1.27 -10.18 0.07
CA THR A 77 -2.57 -9.87 -0.50
C THR A 77 -3.48 -9.26 0.56
N ILE A 78 -4.09 -8.11 0.27
CA ILE A 78 -5.10 -7.49 1.13
C ILE A 78 -6.47 -7.95 0.65
N ILE A 79 -7.18 -8.66 1.52
CA ILE A 79 -8.49 -9.25 1.25
C ILE A 79 -9.54 -8.44 2.00
N LYS A 80 -10.59 -8.01 1.30
CA LYS A 80 -11.74 -7.37 1.94
C LYS A 80 -12.79 -8.40 2.30
N GLY A 81 -13.04 -8.52 3.59
CA GLY A 81 -14.15 -9.25 4.18
C GLY A 81 -15.27 -8.32 4.63
N ARG A 82 -16.35 -8.93 5.09
CA ARG A 82 -17.50 -8.26 5.71
C ARG A 82 -17.79 -8.94 7.04
N GLU A 83 -17.96 -8.16 8.08
CA GLU A 83 -18.33 -8.65 9.41
C GLU A 83 -19.83 -8.96 9.50
N ALA A 84 -20.21 -9.66 10.56
CA ALA A 84 -21.61 -9.99 10.85
C ALA A 84 -22.50 -8.73 11.05
N ASP A 85 -21.91 -7.63 11.53
CA ASP A 85 -22.57 -6.33 11.68
C ASP A 85 -22.64 -5.51 10.37
N GLY A 86 -22.09 -6.04 9.27
CA GLY A 86 -22.06 -5.39 7.96
C GLY A 86 -20.87 -4.46 7.73
N SER A 87 -20.02 -4.22 8.74
CA SER A 87 -18.80 -3.43 8.61
C SER A 87 -17.76 -4.14 7.73
N SER A 88 -16.83 -3.39 7.16
CA SER A 88 -15.75 -3.96 6.32
C SER A 88 -14.58 -4.40 7.20
N ARG A 89 -14.11 -5.62 7.00
CA ARG A 89 -12.84 -6.13 7.55
C ARG A 89 -11.80 -6.20 6.45
N TYR A 90 -10.56 -5.86 6.76
CA TYR A 90 -9.44 -6.02 5.84
C TYR A 90 -8.41 -6.94 6.46
N ASP A 91 -8.05 -7.99 5.74
CA ASP A 91 -7.10 -9.01 6.19
C ASP A 91 -5.88 -8.98 5.28
N PHE A 92 -4.69 -9.20 5.84
CA PHE A 92 -3.46 -9.35 5.05
C PHE A 92 -3.02 -10.80 5.04
N GLN A 93 -2.92 -11.39 3.85
CA GLN A 93 -2.48 -12.77 3.67
C GLN A 93 -1.11 -12.82 3.00
N TYR A 94 -0.21 -13.64 3.52
CA TYR A 94 1.09 -13.92 2.92
C TYR A 94 1.38 -15.42 2.94
N LYS A 95 2.40 -15.85 2.19
CA LYS A 95 2.89 -17.24 2.24
C LYS A 95 4.05 -17.33 3.22
N ASN A 96 3.98 -18.26 4.16
CA ASN A 96 5.10 -18.54 5.06
C ASN A 96 6.27 -19.22 4.31
N THR A 97 7.40 -19.39 4.98
CA THR A 97 8.59 -20.06 4.41
C THR A 97 8.36 -21.49 3.95
N ARG A 98 7.26 -22.12 4.38
CA ARG A 98 6.83 -23.47 3.98
C ARG A 98 5.75 -23.44 2.88
N GLY A 99 5.40 -22.26 2.37
CA GLY A 99 4.40 -22.08 1.31
C GLY A 99 2.94 -22.07 1.78
N TYR A 100 2.67 -22.21 3.09
CA TYR A 100 1.30 -22.13 3.62
C TYR A 100 0.82 -20.69 3.74
N LYS A 101 -0.47 -20.49 3.51
CA LYS A 101 -1.13 -19.19 3.71
C LYS A 101 -1.17 -18.87 5.20
N THR A 102 -0.75 -17.67 5.55
CA THR A 102 -0.90 -17.08 6.88
C THR A 102 -1.66 -15.78 6.73
N THR A 103 -2.72 -15.61 7.53
CA THR A 103 -3.60 -14.44 7.47
C THR A 103 -3.45 -13.65 8.77
N ILE A 104 -3.27 -12.34 8.63
CA ILE A 104 -3.36 -11.35 9.68
C ILE A 104 -4.72 -10.70 9.53
N GLU A 105 -5.64 -11.04 10.44
CA GLU A 105 -7.00 -10.53 10.37
C GLU A 105 -7.14 -9.14 10.99
N GLY A 106 -8.10 -8.37 10.48
CA GLY A 106 -8.50 -7.11 11.10
C GLY A 106 -7.44 -6.02 11.05
N LEU A 107 -6.71 -5.92 9.93
CA LEU A 107 -5.65 -4.94 9.72
C LEU A 107 -6.11 -3.52 10.07
N SER A 108 -7.30 -3.12 9.62
CA SER A 108 -7.89 -1.80 9.90
C SER A 108 -8.27 -1.56 11.37
N GLN A 109 -8.48 -2.63 12.14
CA GLN A 109 -8.86 -2.56 13.56
C GLN A 109 -7.63 -2.54 14.48
N LYS A 110 -6.46 -2.91 13.95
CA LYS A 110 -5.19 -2.96 14.69
C LYS A 110 -4.45 -1.62 14.73
N PHE A 111 -5.01 -0.58 14.12
CA PHE A 111 -4.37 0.74 14.06
C PHE A 111 -5.12 1.76 14.90
N ASN A 112 -4.38 2.74 15.43
CA ASN A 112 -4.95 3.88 16.12
C ASN A 112 -6.03 4.55 15.22
N PRO A 113 -7.24 4.84 15.75
CA PRO A 113 -8.32 5.43 14.98
C PRO A 113 -7.97 6.71 14.22
N GLU A 114 -7.09 7.55 14.78
CA GLU A 114 -6.63 8.77 14.14
C GLU A 114 -5.82 8.46 12.87
N TYR A 115 -4.81 7.59 12.97
CA TYR A 115 -3.99 7.18 11.82
C TYR A 115 -4.84 6.47 10.75
N TRP A 116 -5.84 5.71 11.18
CA TRP A 116 -6.78 5.05 10.28
C TRP A 116 -7.60 6.06 9.46
N ASN A 117 -8.04 7.16 10.05
CA ASN A 117 -8.78 8.20 9.32
C ASN A 117 -7.93 8.85 8.22
N TYR A 118 -6.65 9.14 8.50
CA TYR A 118 -5.75 9.66 7.46
C TYR A 118 -5.41 8.61 6.41
N ALA A 119 -5.21 7.34 6.79
CA ALA A 119 -5.01 6.25 5.85
C ALA A 119 -6.22 6.10 4.89
N LYS A 120 -7.46 6.27 5.39
CA LYS A 120 -8.66 6.33 4.54
C LYS A 120 -8.66 7.51 3.59
N LEU A 121 -8.25 8.70 4.05
CA LEU A 121 -8.17 9.91 3.23
C LEU A 121 -7.18 9.71 2.07
N ILE A 122 -5.97 9.23 2.38
CA ILE A 122 -4.92 8.94 1.39
C ILE A 122 -5.37 7.83 0.44
N SER A 123 -6.00 6.78 0.96
CA SER A 123 -6.58 5.74 0.10
C SER A 123 -7.70 6.28 -0.79
N GLY A 124 -8.42 7.32 -0.34
CA GLY A 124 -9.40 8.03 -1.17
C GLY A 124 -8.72 8.74 -2.34
N THR A 125 -7.69 9.54 -2.06
CA THR A 125 -6.98 10.31 -3.10
C THR A 125 -6.32 9.40 -4.13
N LEU A 126 -5.70 8.30 -3.68
CA LEU A 126 -5.15 7.25 -4.55
C LEU A 126 -6.23 6.64 -5.43
N ARG A 127 -7.36 6.22 -4.87
CA ARG A 127 -8.49 5.63 -5.62
C ARG A 127 -9.08 6.56 -6.68
N TYR A 128 -9.05 7.87 -6.46
CA TYR A 128 -9.44 8.86 -7.47
C TYR A 128 -8.41 9.05 -8.59
N GLY A 129 -7.32 8.27 -8.59
CA GLY A 129 -6.29 8.33 -9.61
C GLY A 129 -5.42 9.57 -9.51
N MET A 130 -5.33 10.19 -8.33
CA MET A 130 -4.44 11.33 -8.13
C MET A 130 -2.99 10.90 -8.37
N PRO A 131 -2.21 11.66 -9.17
CA PRO A 131 -0.79 11.38 -9.37
C PRO A 131 -0.02 11.26 -8.04
N ILE A 132 0.89 10.29 -7.95
CA ILE A 132 1.56 9.93 -6.68
C ILE A 132 2.37 11.09 -6.12
N ASP A 133 3.02 11.89 -6.97
CA ASP A 133 3.71 13.13 -6.59
C ASP A 133 2.76 14.11 -5.90
N LYS A 134 1.54 14.27 -6.41
CA LYS A 134 0.50 15.13 -5.81
C LYS A 134 -0.07 14.57 -4.51
N VAL A 135 -0.21 13.25 -4.41
CA VAL A 135 -0.57 12.60 -3.14
C VAL A 135 0.51 12.85 -2.08
N VAL A 136 1.79 12.75 -2.45
CA VAL A 136 2.92 13.04 -1.56
C VAL A 136 2.96 14.51 -1.14
N GLU A 137 2.75 15.45 -2.08
CA GLU A 137 2.61 16.89 -1.76
C GLU A 137 1.48 17.13 -0.76
N LEU A 138 0.31 16.52 -0.99
CA LEU A 138 -0.85 16.62 -0.09
C LEU A 138 -0.50 16.11 1.32
N ILE A 139 0.09 14.93 1.43
CA ILE A 139 0.48 14.34 2.74
C ILE A 139 1.45 15.26 3.48
N ASN A 140 2.44 15.81 2.77
CA ASN A 140 3.42 16.72 3.36
C ASN A 140 2.79 18.04 3.83
N SER A 141 1.73 18.50 3.14
CA SER A 141 1.01 19.72 3.49
C SER A 141 0.14 19.59 4.75
N LEU A 142 -0.19 18.36 5.18
CA LEU A 142 -0.99 18.13 6.39
C LEU A 142 -0.27 18.71 7.62
N GLN A 143 -0.89 19.69 8.27
CA GLN A 143 -0.41 20.26 9.53
C GLN A 143 -0.97 19.43 10.69
N LEU A 144 -0.13 18.57 11.25
CA LEU A 144 -0.49 17.66 12.31
C LEU A 144 0.48 17.79 13.47
N GLU A 145 0.02 17.52 14.69
CA GLU A 145 0.80 17.71 15.92
C GLU A 145 1.21 16.36 16.54
N GLY A 146 2.42 16.29 17.12
CA GLY A 146 2.91 15.08 17.81
C GLY A 146 3.38 13.95 16.87
N ASN A 147 3.21 12.69 17.31
CA ASN A 147 3.76 11.49 16.65
C ASN A 147 3.12 11.19 15.28
N ILE A 148 2.03 11.84 14.95
CA ILE A 148 1.43 11.72 13.62
C ILE A 148 2.25 12.46 12.55
N ASN A 149 3.03 13.47 12.94
CA ASN A 149 3.91 14.18 12.02
C ASN A 149 5.10 13.31 11.60
N THR A 150 5.58 12.42 12.48
CA THR A 150 6.61 11.43 12.14
C THR A 150 6.05 10.33 11.24
N TRP A 151 4.81 9.91 11.50
CA TRP A 151 4.06 8.99 10.65
C TRP A 151 3.89 9.51 9.22
N LYS A 152 3.41 10.75 9.04
CA LYS A 152 3.12 11.30 7.70
C LYS A 152 4.36 11.30 6.79
N ASN A 153 5.54 11.60 7.36
CA ASN A 153 6.80 11.63 6.62
C ASN A 153 7.21 10.24 6.13
N GLY A 154 6.95 9.20 6.93
CA GLY A 154 7.21 7.82 6.54
C GLY A 154 6.25 7.34 5.45
N VAL A 155 4.96 7.68 5.56
CA VAL A 155 3.97 7.38 4.53
C VAL A 155 4.31 8.07 3.19
N ALA A 156 4.69 9.35 3.24
CA ALA A 156 5.14 10.08 2.06
C ALA A 156 6.35 9.40 1.39
N ARG A 157 7.36 8.97 2.16
CA ARG A 157 8.51 8.23 1.64
C ARG A 157 8.10 6.89 1.03
N ALA A 158 7.22 6.14 1.69
CA ALA A 158 6.74 4.85 1.20
C ALA A 158 6.04 4.98 -0.17
N LEU A 159 5.26 6.05 -0.38
CA LEU A 159 4.60 6.31 -1.65
C LEU A 159 5.53 6.87 -2.74
N LYS A 160 6.58 7.63 -2.38
CA LYS A 160 7.56 8.17 -3.35
C LYS A 160 8.21 7.08 -4.22
N ARG A 161 8.36 5.86 -3.68
CA ARG A 161 8.89 4.68 -4.39
C ARG A 161 8.13 4.32 -5.68
N TYR A 162 6.89 4.75 -5.80
CA TYR A 162 6.03 4.48 -6.97
C TYR A 162 6.01 5.62 -7.97
N ILE A 163 6.83 6.67 -7.77
CA ILE A 163 7.02 7.72 -8.77
C ILE A 163 8.03 7.20 -9.79
N PRO A 164 7.68 7.09 -11.09
CA PRO A 164 8.59 6.60 -12.11
C PRO A 164 9.89 7.41 -12.14
N GLY A 165 11.04 6.72 -12.14
CA GLY A 165 12.37 7.36 -12.13
C GLY A 165 12.83 7.86 -10.76
N CYS A 166 12.07 7.64 -9.69
CA CYS A 166 12.53 7.85 -8.31
C CYS A 166 13.27 6.60 -7.84
N GLU A 167 14.52 6.42 -8.27
CA GLU A 167 15.42 5.43 -7.67
C GLU A 167 15.85 5.95 -6.29
N GLU A 168 15.59 5.17 -5.23
CA GLU A 168 16.10 5.51 -3.90
C GLU A 168 17.63 5.37 -3.93
N GLU A 169 18.36 6.49 -3.81
CA GLU A 169 19.72 6.44 -3.27
C GLU A 169 19.61 5.81 -1.88
N SER A 170 20.08 4.57 -1.76
CA SER A 170 20.22 3.91 -0.47
C SER A 170 21.24 4.71 0.34
N GLU A 171 20.77 5.53 1.28
CA GLU A 171 21.64 6.08 2.33
C GLU A 171 22.14 4.90 3.17
N GLU A 172 23.45 4.59 3.02
CA GLU A 172 24.22 3.65 3.85
C GLU A 172 24.40 4.17 5.29
#